data_AF-A0A142CN32-F1
#
_entry.id   AF-A0A142CN32-F1
#
_cell.length_a   1.000
_cell.length_b   1.000
_cell.length_c   1.000
_cell.angle_alpha   90.00
_cell.angle_beta   90.00
_cell.angle_gamma   90.00
#
_symmetry.space_group_name_H-M   'P 1'
#
loop_
_entity.id
_entity.type
_entity.pdbx_description
1 polymer ?
#
loop_
_entity_poly.entity_id
_entity_poly.type
_entity_poly.pdbx_seq_one_letter_code
_entity_poly.pdbx_strand_id
1 'polypeptide(L)'
;MAYRSVFMPGSLSTEDNNFIRAVTSGRLPDETAKMPLSNIANTVAKLHGLGILMHDNAWHPQILWYLMRNDTNSLKTIMRMQAEVGAERRMVRLANEIFPLWEPAAQREYIRLMVDGDGHLSTMIHQIGRLNDTVAEQNLLPVLLSLPILSWEAVSQITREELQRLIDLQFNLVTSLPENCAQFFCENLRNSGCRLTNIPLARSDSGQETLHLVVQKKLWTYSTLNLQNICFSLSHESENNSDTFRKKPVALIKSLRIPNLEKYVYENISSFIRDVFIHSEENDLIPDFLNSTFVDWDDAKYMTESMSFVLEDVSVILNKENTETTEISYDQNLYSLLGSS
;
A
#
# COMPACT_ATOMS: atom_id res chain seq x y z
N MET A 1 47.28 41.98 11.46
CA MET A 1 46.83 42.02 10.06
C MET A 1 45.69 41.04 9.89
N ALA A 2 44.47 41.54 9.64
CA ALA A 2 43.29 40.70 9.48
C ALA A 2 43.37 39.98 8.13
N TYR A 3 43.34 38.64 8.15
CA TYR A 3 43.11 37.83 6.95
C TYR A 3 41.68 38.13 6.46
N ARG A 4 41.58 39.02 5.46
CA ARG A 4 40.36 39.14 4.66
C ARG A 4 40.29 37.91 3.78
N SER A 5 39.42 36.96 4.12
CA SER A 5 39.02 35.89 3.22
C SER A 5 38.35 36.53 2.00
N VAL A 6 39.07 36.58 0.89
CA VAL A 6 38.51 36.91 -0.41
C VAL A 6 37.90 35.62 -0.92
N PHE A 7 36.61 35.40 -0.66
CA PHE A 7 35.86 34.37 -1.34
C PHE A 7 35.80 34.73 -2.83
N MET A 8 36.60 34.04 -3.64
CA MET A 8 36.55 34.15 -5.10
C MET A 8 35.23 33.50 -5.57
N PRO A 9 34.41 34.18 -6.38
CA PRO A 9 33.27 33.55 -7.02
C PRO A 9 33.77 32.34 -7.83
N GLY A 10 33.42 31.12 -7.40
CA GLY A 10 33.93 29.88 -7.99
C GLY A 10 34.89 29.05 -7.13
N SER A 11 35.35 29.53 -5.97
CA SER A 11 36.19 28.73 -5.06
C SER A 11 35.36 27.78 -4.19
N LEU A 12 35.86 26.56 -3.98
CA LEU A 12 35.33 25.61 -2.99
C LEU A 12 35.47 26.19 -1.57
N SER A 13 34.44 26.05 -0.73
CA SER A 13 34.54 26.42 0.67
C SER A 13 35.46 25.47 1.46
N THR A 14 35.76 25.81 2.71
CA THR A 14 36.53 24.90 3.59
C THR A 14 35.78 23.58 3.80
N GLU A 15 34.47 23.66 3.97
CA GLU A 15 33.56 22.53 4.15
C GLU A 15 33.52 21.65 2.89
N ASP A 16 33.35 22.25 1.71
CA ASP A 16 33.35 21.53 0.44
C ASP A 16 34.68 20.79 0.21
N ASN A 17 35.81 21.44 0.52
CA ASN A 17 37.14 20.82 0.43
C ASN A 17 37.31 19.67 1.42
N ASN A 18 36.77 19.80 2.64
CA ASN A 18 36.81 18.74 3.64
C ASN A 18 35.99 17.53 3.18
N PHE A 19 34.82 17.76 2.58
CA PHE A 19 34.01 16.70 1.98
C PHE A 19 34.76 16.00 0.84
N ILE A 20 35.32 16.74 -0.12
CA ILE A 20 36.07 16.14 -1.24
C ILE A 20 37.27 15.32 -0.72
N ARG A 21 37.98 15.80 0.30
CA ARG A 21 39.06 15.04 0.96
C ARG A 21 38.53 13.78 1.62
N ALA A 22 37.40 13.84 2.33
CA ALA A 22 36.78 12.68 2.95
C ALA A 22 36.41 11.60 1.93
N VAL A 23 35.78 12.00 0.81
CA VAL A 23 35.45 11.11 -0.31
C VAL A 23 36.72 10.46 -0.87
N THR A 24 37.75 11.26 -1.15
CA THR A 24 39.03 10.80 -1.69
C THR A 24 39.75 9.84 -0.75
N SER A 25 39.66 10.07 0.56
CA SER A 25 40.25 9.20 1.58
C SER A 25 39.47 7.91 1.84
N GLY A 26 38.34 7.69 1.15
CA GLY A 26 37.54 6.48 1.31
C GLY A 26 36.74 6.43 2.61
N ARG A 27 36.38 7.58 3.19
CA ARG A 27 35.48 7.60 4.37
C ARG A 27 34.15 6.94 4.05
N LEU A 28 33.50 6.40 5.09
CA LEU A 28 32.24 5.68 4.93
C LEU A 28 31.13 6.61 4.42
N PRO A 29 30.21 6.09 3.59
CA PRO A 29 29.12 6.89 3.05
C PRO A 29 28.29 7.62 4.12
N ASP A 30 28.00 6.96 5.24
CA ASP A 30 27.22 7.49 6.36
C ASP A 30 27.89 8.67 7.06
N GLU A 31 29.23 8.73 7.03
CA GLU A 31 30.01 9.86 7.55
C GLU A 31 29.94 11.02 6.57
N THR A 32 30.18 10.74 5.28
CA THR A 32 30.19 11.76 4.24
C THR A 32 28.81 12.40 4.02
N ALA A 33 27.73 11.65 4.22
CA ALA A 33 26.35 12.13 4.09
C ALA A 33 25.95 13.20 5.11
N LYS A 34 26.68 13.31 6.22
CA LYS A 34 26.43 14.27 7.30
C LYS A 34 27.30 15.51 7.21
N MET A 35 28.22 15.55 6.25
CA MET A 35 29.13 16.68 6.09
C MET A 35 28.43 17.86 5.44
N PRO A 36 28.58 19.09 5.96
CA PRO A 36 27.97 20.25 5.35
C PRO A 36 28.57 20.54 3.98
N LEU A 37 27.73 20.91 3.02
CA LEU A 37 28.14 21.47 1.73
C LEU A 37 27.58 22.88 1.56
N SER A 38 28.38 23.75 0.98
CA SER A 38 28.02 25.15 0.72
C SER A 38 27.89 25.42 -0.76
N ASN A 39 28.80 24.91 -1.59
CA ASN A 39 28.78 25.11 -3.05
C ASN A 39 28.66 23.78 -3.80
N ILE A 40 27.42 23.34 -4.00
CA ILE A 40 27.11 22.02 -4.56
C ILE A 40 27.58 21.91 -6.01
N ALA A 41 27.35 22.94 -6.84
CA ALA A 41 27.73 22.92 -8.25
C ALA A 41 29.25 22.75 -8.43
N ASN A 42 30.05 23.53 -7.69
CA ASN A 42 31.51 23.42 -7.74
C ASN A 42 32.01 22.10 -7.14
N THR A 43 31.36 21.61 -6.08
CA THR A 43 31.68 20.32 -5.48
C THR A 43 31.47 19.19 -6.47
N VAL A 44 30.32 19.16 -7.15
CA VAL A 44 30.01 18.17 -8.19
C VAL A 44 31.00 18.24 -9.34
N ALA A 45 31.28 19.44 -9.85
CA ALA A 45 32.27 19.63 -10.92
C ALA A 45 33.66 19.09 -10.51
N LYS A 46 34.06 19.30 -9.25
CA LYS A 46 35.33 18.81 -8.73
C LYS A 46 35.36 17.28 -8.57
N LEU A 47 34.31 16.68 -8.01
CA LEU A 47 34.19 15.22 -7.90
C LEU A 47 34.24 14.55 -9.28
N HIS A 48 33.54 15.13 -10.26
CA HIS A 48 33.54 14.68 -11.64
C HIS A 48 34.94 14.80 -12.26
N GLY A 49 35.59 15.96 -12.14
CA GLY A 49 36.94 16.19 -12.65
C GLY A 49 38.02 15.31 -12.00
N LEU A 50 37.78 14.82 -10.79
CA LEU A 50 38.63 13.85 -10.09
C LEU A 50 38.26 12.38 -10.39
N GLY A 51 37.17 12.12 -11.11
CA GLY A 51 36.71 10.77 -11.43
C GLY A 51 36.10 10.00 -10.25
N ILE A 52 35.75 10.68 -9.15
CA ILE A 52 35.28 10.06 -7.91
C ILE A 52 33.78 10.25 -7.65
N LEU A 53 33.05 10.88 -8.57
CA LEU A 53 31.59 11.10 -8.44
C LEU A 53 30.79 9.79 -8.31
N MET A 54 31.30 8.71 -8.91
CA MET A 54 30.63 7.40 -8.90
C MET A 54 30.92 6.59 -7.64
N HIS A 55 31.72 7.10 -6.70
CA HIS A 55 31.95 6.40 -5.44
C HIS A 55 30.75 6.55 -4.52
N ASP A 56 30.36 5.48 -3.81
CA ASP A 56 29.19 5.46 -2.93
C ASP A 56 29.21 6.59 -1.88
N ASN A 57 30.39 6.95 -1.37
CA ASN A 57 30.59 8.01 -0.40
C ASN A 57 30.55 9.44 -0.99
N ALA A 58 30.49 9.57 -2.31
CA ALA A 58 30.23 10.86 -2.98
C ALA A 58 28.73 11.20 -3.08
N TRP A 59 27.85 10.21 -2.88
CA TRP A 59 26.40 10.38 -3.05
C TRP A 59 25.75 11.03 -1.83
N HIS A 60 26.08 12.30 -1.62
CA HIS A 60 25.45 13.16 -0.63
C HIS A 60 24.03 13.55 -1.06
N PRO A 61 23.04 13.67 -0.14
CA PRO A 61 21.67 14.07 -0.48
C PRO A 61 21.57 15.34 -1.34
N GLN A 62 22.34 16.37 -1.02
CA GLN A 62 22.36 17.61 -1.82
C GLN A 62 23.01 17.44 -3.20
N ILE A 63 23.97 16.52 -3.34
CA ILE A 63 24.61 16.21 -4.63
C ILE A 63 23.61 15.49 -5.53
N LEU A 64 22.98 14.43 -5.04
CA LEU A 64 21.97 13.69 -5.82
C LEU A 64 20.80 14.59 -6.24
N TRP A 65 20.35 15.48 -5.34
CA TRP A 65 19.32 16.47 -5.65
C TRP A 65 19.76 17.46 -6.73
N TYR A 66 21.02 17.92 -6.70
CA TYR A 66 21.58 18.78 -7.74
C TYR A 66 21.65 18.06 -9.09
N LEU A 67 22.13 16.81 -9.11
CA LEU A 67 22.22 16.02 -10.33
C LEU A 67 20.85 15.79 -10.97
N MET A 68 19.80 15.59 -10.17
CA MET A 68 18.43 15.41 -10.64
C MET A 68 17.92 16.59 -11.49
N ARG A 69 18.45 17.79 -11.25
CA ARG A 69 18.05 19.02 -11.97
C ARG A 69 19.03 19.46 -13.06
N ASN A 70 20.29 19.05 -12.98
CA ASN A 70 21.37 19.63 -13.79
C ASN A 70 22.18 18.62 -14.59
N ASP A 71 22.23 17.34 -14.19
CA ASP A 71 23.00 16.29 -14.88
C ASP A 71 22.34 14.91 -14.67
N THR A 72 21.30 14.66 -15.46
CA THR A 72 20.52 13.43 -15.40
C THR A 72 21.30 12.21 -15.90
N ASN A 73 22.35 12.39 -16.70
CA ASN A 73 23.15 11.27 -17.24
C ASN A 73 24.04 10.66 -16.15
N SER A 74 24.75 11.51 -15.40
CA SER A 74 25.49 11.06 -14.22
C SER A 74 24.55 10.44 -13.20
N LEU A 75 23.38 11.05 -12.98
CA LEU A 75 22.39 10.52 -12.07
C LEU A 75 21.87 9.13 -12.49
N LYS A 76 21.50 8.93 -13.76
CA LYS A 76 21.05 7.63 -14.27
C LYS A 76 22.11 6.55 -14.09
N THR A 77 23.39 6.90 -14.20
CA THR A 77 24.50 5.97 -13.90
C THR A 77 24.51 5.58 -12.43
N ILE A 78 24.38 6.54 -11.52
CA ILE A 78 24.31 6.30 -10.07
C ILE A 78 23.08 5.46 -9.71
N MET A 79 21.91 5.77 -10.27
CA MET A 79 20.66 5.01 -10.06
C MET A 79 20.82 3.55 -10.48
N ARG A 80 21.47 3.29 -11.61
CA ARG A 80 21.76 1.91 -12.05
C ARG A 80 22.70 1.19 -11.08
N MET A 81 23.70 1.88 -10.52
CA MET A 81 24.59 1.33 -9.48
C MET A 81 23.83 1.05 -8.17
N GLN A 82 22.83 1.87 -7.84
CA GLN A 82 21.98 1.65 -6.67
C GLN A 82 21.09 0.43 -6.86
N ALA A 83 20.50 0.24 -8.05
CA ALA A 83 19.62 -0.88 -8.39
C ALA A 83 20.37 -2.14 -8.89
N GLU A 84 21.69 -2.20 -8.72
CA GLU A 84 22.51 -3.33 -9.15
C GLU A 84 22.31 -4.54 -8.24
N VAL A 85 22.20 -5.75 -8.84
CA VAL A 85 22.06 -7.00 -8.09
C VAL A 85 23.29 -7.21 -7.20
N GLY A 86 23.08 -7.45 -5.89
CA GLY A 86 24.16 -7.58 -4.91
C GLY A 86 24.61 -6.25 -4.30
N ALA A 87 24.00 -5.13 -4.69
CA ALA A 87 24.26 -3.81 -4.14
C ALA A 87 23.10 -3.28 -3.27
N GLU A 88 22.31 -4.17 -2.67
CA GLU A 88 21.07 -3.86 -1.95
C GLU A 88 21.29 -2.79 -0.86
N ARG A 89 22.47 -2.77 -0.22
CA ARG A 89 22.87 -1.74 0.76
C ARG A 89 22.76 -0.30 0.23
N ARG A 90 22.99 -0.08 -1.07
CA ARG A 90 22.86 1.25 -1.69
C ARG A 90 21.41 1.72 -1.72
N MET A 91 20.47 0.82 -2.00
CA MET A 91 19.04 1.12 -1.94
C MET A 91 18.54 1.28 -0.51
N VAL A 92 19.02 0.45 0.43
CA VAL A 92 18.73 0.64 1.86
C VAL A 92 19.17 2.03 2.33
N ARG A 93 20.38 2.45 1.97
CA ARG A 93 20.88 3.80 2.28
C ARG A 93 20.04 4.90 1.62
N LEU A 94 19.65 4.73 0.35
CA LEU A 94 18.77 5.66 -0.34
C LEU A 94 17.47 5.86 0.45
N ALA A 95 16.83 4.76 0.86
CA ALA A 95 15.56 4.77 1.57
C ALA A 95 15.67 5.32 3.00
N ASN A 96 16.69 4.93 3.75
CA ASN A 96 16.77 5.15 5.20
C ASN A 96 17.59 6.39 5.58
N GLU A 97 18.49 6.88 4.72
CA GLU A 97 19.37 8.02 5.04
C GLU A 97 19.14 9.23 4.12
N ILE A 98 18.86 8.99 2.85
CA ILE A 98 18.79 10.07 1.85
C ILE A 98 17.36 10.60 1.72
N PHE A 99 16.38 9.72 1.49
CA PHE A 99 14.97 10.11 1.32
C PHE A 99 14.41 10.92 2.49
N PRO A 100 14.69 10.60 3.77
CA PRO A 100 14.21 11.39 4.90
C PRO A 100 14.69 12.86 4.90
N LEU A 101 15.73 13.18 4.14
CA LEU A 101 16.27 14.54 4.00
C LEU A 101 15.65 15.32 2.84
N TRP A 102 14.73 14.70 2.11
CA TRP A 102 14.07 15.26 0.93
C TRP A 102 12.57 15.36 1.13
N GLU A 103 11.99 16.38 0.51
CA GLU A 103 10.54 16.52 0.39
C GLU A 103 9.94 15.37 -0.45
N PRO A 104 8.69 14.92 -0.17
CA PRO A 104 8.06 13.81 -0.87
C PRO A 104 8.04 13.94 -2.40
N ALA A 105 7.91 15.17 -2.91
CA ALA A 105 7.96 15.42 -4.36
C ALA A 105 9.32 15.06 -4.98
N ALA A 106 10.43 15.32 -4.28
CA ALA A 106 11.77 14.98 -4.75
C ALA A 106 12.02 13.47 -4.68
N GLN A 107 11.52 12.79 -3.64
CA GLN A 107 11.59 11.33 -3.54
C GLN A 107 10.85 10.65 -4.71
N ARG A 108 9.62 11.10 -5.00
CA ARG A 108 8.82 10.60 -6.13
C ARG A 108 9.52 10.84 -7.47
N GLU A 109 10.08 12.03 -7.68
CA GLU A 109 10.81 12.33 -8.91
C GLU A 109 12.04 11.42 -9.09
N TYR A 110 12.75 11.15 -8.00
CA TYR A 110 13.89 10.23 -8.03
C TYR A 110 13.47 8.81 -8.42
N ILE A 111 12.44 8.25 -7.79
CA ILE A 111 11.94 6.91 -8.13
C ILE A 111 11.37 6.88 -9.54
N ARG A 112 10.66 7.93 -9.98
CA ARG A 112 10.17 8.07 -11.36
C ARG A 112 11.31 7.94 -12.37
N LEU A 113 12.44 8.59 -12.12
CA LEU A 113 13.63 8.51 -12.98
C LEU A 113 14.29 7.12 -12.92
N MET A 114 14.24 6.42 -11.77
CA MET A 114 14.76 5.06 -11.66
C MET A 114 13.94 4.04 -12.47
N VAL A 115 12.62 4.24 -12.55
CA VAL A 115 11.71 3.34 -13.28
C VAL A 115 11.42 3.78 -14.72
N ASP A 116 12.03 4.87 -15.17
CA ASP A 116 11.93 5.40 -16.53
C ASP A 116 12.64 4.49 -17.53
N GLY A 117 11.89 3.72 -18.31
CA GLY A 117 12.40 2.83 -19.34
C GLY A 117 11.89 1.39 -19.24
N ASP A 118 12.04 0.65 -20.33
CA ASP A 118 11.54 -0.72 -20.42
C ASP A 118 12.26 -1.65 -19.43
N GLY A 119 11.48 -2.44 -18.67
CA GLY A 119 12.00 -3.40 -17.70
C GLY A 119 12.52 -2.81 -16.38
N HIS A 120 12.64 -1.49 -16.26
CA HIS A 120 13.13 -0.85 -15.03
C HIS A 120 12.14 -0.98 -13.87
N LEU A 121 10.83 -0.91 -14.13
CA LEU A 121 9.81 -1.19 -13.10
C LEU A 121 9.97 -2.60 -12.52
N SER A 122 10.16 -3.61 -13.37
CA SER A 122 10.37 -4.99 -12.91
C SER A 122 11.65 -5.13 -12.09
N THR A 123 12.72 -4.44 -12.51
CA THR A 123 13.97 -4.40 -11.75
C THR A 123 13.75 -3.76 -10.39
N MET A 124 13.04 -2.64 -10.31
CA MET A 124 12.75 -1.95 -9.05
C MET A 124 11.95 -2.83 -8.09
N ILE A 125 10.90 -3.52 -8.57
CA ILE A 125 10.11 -4.46 -7.75
C ILE A 125 11.01 -5.55 -7.17
N HIS A 126 11.83 -6.19 -8.02
CA HIS A 126 12.75 -7.26 -7.61
C HIS A 126 13.81 -6.77 -6.61
N GLN A 127 14.33 -5.55 -6.79
CA GLN A 127 15.30 -5.00 -5.86
C GLN A 127 14.68 -4.65 -4.50
N ILE A 128 13.47 -4.07 -4.48
CA ILE A 128 12.74 -3.84 -3.22
C ILE A 128 12.51 -5.19 -2.51
N GLY A 129 12.09 -6.23 -3.23
CA GLY A 129 11.85 -7.58 -2.69
C GLY A 129 13.08 -8.27 -2.10
N ARG A 130 14.29 -7.75 -2.36
CA ARG A 130 15.56 -8.35 -1.94
C ARG A 130 16.32 -7.55 -0.89
N LEU A 131 15.80 -6.41 -0.45
CA LEU A 131 16.51 -5.54 0.50
C LEU A 131 16.80 -6.24 1.83
N ASN A 132 15.92 -7.15 2.27
CA ASN A 132 15.97 -7.76 3.61
C ASN A 132 16.01 -6.68 4.71
N ASP A 133 15.40 -5.53 4.45
CA ASP A 133 15.32 -4.39 5.35
C ASP A 133 13.89 -3.84 5.27
N THR A 134 13.08 -4.24 6.25
CA THR A 134 11.65 -3.92 6.28
C THR A 134 11.37 -2.42 6.30
N VAL A 135 12.27 -1.63 6.88
CA VAL A 135 12.13 -0.16 6.95
C VAL A 135 12.36 0.45 5.57
N ALA A 136 13.40 0.01 4.85
CA ALA A 136 13.67 0.47 3.50
C ALA A 136 12.55 0.07 2.53
N GLU A 137 12.02 -1.14 2.65
CA GLU A 137 10.86 -1.60 1.88
C GLU A 137 9.62 -0.74 2.16
N GLN A 138 9.34 -0.44 3.43
CA GLN A 138 8.26 0.46 3.87
C GLN A 138 8.41 1.88 3.34
N ASN A 139 9.64 2.35 3.11
CA ASN A 139 9.88 3.69 2.57
C ASN A 139 9.79 3.72 1.03
N LEU A 140 10.21 2.66 0.34
CA LEU A 140 10.32 2.65 -1.13
C LEU A 140 9.03 2.21 -1.83
N LEU A 141 8.35 1.18 -1.31
CA LEU A 141 7.17 0.62 -1.97
C LEU A 141 6.01 1.63 -2.09
N PRO A 142 5.66 2.41 -1.05
CA PRO A 142 4.59 3.40 -1.16
C PRO A 142 4.94 4.49 -2.18
N VAL A 143 6.19 4.93 -2.22
CA VAL A 143 6.68 5.91 -3.20
C VAL A 143 6.57 5.36 -4.62
N LEU A 144 6.98 4.11 -4.86
CA LEU A 144 6.84 3.46 -6.17
C LEU A 144 5.38 3.39 -6.61
N LEU A 145 4.48 2.90 -5.75
CA LEU A 145 3.07 2.74 -6.08
C LEU A 145 2.32 4.08 -6.15
N SER A 146 2.89 5.17 -5.65
CA SER A 146 2.32 6.53 -5.75
C SER A 146 2.55 7.23 -7.10
N LEU A 147 3.30 6.61 -8.02
CA LEU A 147 3.66 7.23 -9.29
C LEU A 147 2.52 7.24 -10.33
N PRO A 148 2.33 8.33 -11.10
CA PRO A 148 1.17 8.50 -11.99
C PRO A 148 1.19 7.65 -13.27
N ILE A 149 2.36 7.16 -13.69
CA ILE A 149 2.52 6.46 -14.97
C ILE A 149 3.56 5.35 -14.77
N LEU A 150 3.08 4.11 -14.66
CA LEU A 150 3.91 2.92 -14.58
C LEU A 150 3.59 1.99 -15.75
N SER A 151 4.64 1.55 -16.46
CA SER A 151 4.53 0.67 -17.62
C SER A 151 4.32 -0.79 -17.21
N TRP A 152 3.08 -1.13 -16.86
CA TRP A 152 2.71 -2.49 -16.43
C TRP A 152 2.65 -3.53 -17.56
N GLU A 153 2.57 -3.09 -18.82
CA GLU A 153 2.44 -3.98 -19.99
C GLU A 153 3.64 -4.92 -20.15
N ALA A 154 4.85 -4.44 -19.86
CA ALA A 154 6.07 -5.22 -19.94
C ALA A 154 6.37 -6.05 -18.66
N VAL A 155 5.56 -5.90 -17.60
CA VAL A 155 5.79 -6.56 -16.31
C VAL A 155 5.22 -7.97 -16.33
N SER A 156 6.12 -8.96 -16.19
CA SER A 156 5.77 -10.38 -16.17
C SER A 156 4.86 -10.77 -15.00
N GLN A 157 4.15 -11.89 -15.15
CA GLN A 157 3.31 -12.43 -14.08
C GLN A 157 4.11 -12.76 -12.81
N ILE A 158 5.32 -13.29 -12.96
CA ILE A 158 6.21 -13.62 -11.82
C ILE A 158 6.54 -12.36 -11.01
N THR A 159 6.84 -11.25 -11.69
CA THR A 159 7.11 -9.97 -11.02
C THR A 159 5.87 -9.38 -10.36
N ARG A 160 4.67 -9.60 -10.93
CA ARG A 160 3.40 -9.19 -10.30
C ARG A 160 3.11 -9.99 -9.03
N GLU A 161 3.42 -11.29 -9.04
CA GLU A 161 3.31 -12.14 -7.84
C GLU A 161 4.31 -11.73 -6.76
N GLU A 162 5.53 -11.37 -7.14
CA GLU A 162 6.52 -10.80 -6.22
C GLU A 162 6.02 -9.48 -5.60
N LEU A 163 5.45 -8.59 -6.41
CA LEU A 163 4.80 -7.37 -5.92
C LEU A 163 3.66 -7.67 -4.95
N GLN A 164 2.83 -8.69 -5.24
CA GLN A 164 1.77 -9.09 -4.32
C GLN A 164 2.34 -9.53 -2.98
N ARG A 165 3.41 -10.34 -2.96
CA ARG A 165 4.09 -10.75 -1.71
C ARG A 165 4.64 -9.55 -0.94
N LEU A 166 5.22 -8.56 -1.64
CA LEU A 166 5.66 -7.32 -1.02
C LEU A 166 4.50 -6.56 -0.37
N ILE A 167 3.36 -6.45 -1.05
CA ILE A 167 2.15 -5.82 -0.52
C ILE A 167 1.63 -6.58 0.70
N ASP A 168 1.64 -7.91 0.67
CA ASP A 168 1.14 -8.75 1.77
C ASP A 168 1.91 -8.54 3.08
N LEU A 169 3.20 -8.23 2.99
CA LEU A 169 4.06 -7.94 4.14
C LEU A 169 3.90 -6.51 4.70
N GLN A 170 3.17 -5.63 3.99
CA GLN A 170 3.13 -4.19 4.23
C GLN A 170 1.79 -3.76 4.84
N PHE A 171 1.61 -4.04 6.13
CA PHE A 171 0.35 -3.78 6.85
C PHE A 171 -0.09 -2.31 6.86
N ASN A 172 0.84 -1.36 6.79
CA ASN A 172 0.56 0.08 6.85
C ASN A 172 0.60 0.76 5.48
N LEU A 173 0.55 0.00 4.37
CA LEU A 173 0.76 0.55 3.03
C LEU A 173 -0.19 1.73 2.74
N VAL A 174 -1.48 1.59 3.04
CA VAL A 174 -2.50 2.63 2.82
C VAL A 174 -2.19 3.94 3.56
N THR A 175 -1.68 3.86 4.79
CA THR A 175 -1.40 5.03 5.63
C THR A 175 0.00 5.62 5.41
N SER A 176 0.89 4.87 4.73
CA SER A 176 2.26 5.29 4.40
C SER A 176 2.40 6.04 3.07
N LEU A 177 1.31 6.19 2.32
CA LEU A 177 1.36 6.85 1.01
C LEU A 177 1.63 8.36 1.16
N PRO A 178 2.41 8.95 0.23
CA PRO A 178 2.49 10.39 0.13
C PRO A 178 1.12 11.03 -0.15
N GLU A 179 0.91 12.24 0.35
CA GLU A 179 -0.33 13.00 0.13
C GLU A 179 -0.66 13.16 -1.37
N ASN A 180 -1.96 13.24 -1.68
CA ASN A 180 -2.49 13.45 -3.02
C ASN A 180 -2.13 12.36 -4.06
N CYS A 181 -1.75 11.16 -3.62
CA CYS A 181 -1.36 10.06 -4.51
C CYS A 181 -2.35 8.88 -4.52
N ALA A 182 -3.47 8.97 -3.81
CA ALA A 182 -4.43 7.89 -3.66
C ALA A 182 -4.97 7.35 -5.01
N GLN A 183 -5.22 8.25 -5.96
CA GLN A 183 -5.70 7.87 -7.29
C GLN A 183 -4.65 7.03 -8.04
N PHE A 184 -3.41 7.49 -8.08
CA PHE A 184 -2.29 6.79 -8.75
C PHE A 184 -2.03 5.43 -8.11
N PHE A 185 -2.05 5.38 -6.77
CA PHE A 185 -1.95 4.14 -6.03
C PHE A 185 -3.02 3.12 -6.43
N CYS A 186 -4.28 3.54 -6.46
CA CYS A 186 -5.38 2.66 -6.86
C CYS A 186 -5.27 2.21 -8.33
N GLU A 187 -4.82 3.10 -9.22
CA GLU A 187 -4.60 2.75 -10.63
C GLU A 187 -3.46 1.74 -10.79
N ASN A 188 -2.38 1.89 -10.04
CA ASN A 188 -1.26 0.96 -10.05
C ASN A 188 -1.64 -0.43 -9.53
N LEU A 189 -2.38 -0.52 -8.41
CA LEU A 189 -2.91 -1.81 -7.93
C LEU A 189 -3.81 -2.47 -8.98
N ARG A 190 -4.72 -1.71 -9.60
CA ARG A 190 -5.62 -2.24 -10.62
C ARG A 190 -4.83 -2.76 -11.84
N ASN A 191 -3.86 -1.99 -12.32
CA ASN A 191 -3.11 -2.31 -13.53
C ASN A 191 -2.11 -3.46 -13.32
N SER A 192 -1.54 -3.57 -12.11
CA SER A 192 -0.71 -4.71 -11.74
C SER A 192 -1.53 -5.98 -11.52
N GLY A 193 -2.80 -5.84 -11.15
CA GLY A 193 -3.68 -6.94 -10.74
C GLY A 193 -3.54 -7.31 -9.26
N CYS A 194 -2.81 -6.50 -8.48
CA CYS A 194 -2.63 -6.73 -7.06
C CYS A 194 -3.83 -6.24 -6.24
N ARG A 195 -3.98 -6.82 -5.05
CA ARG A 195 -4.99 -6.42 -4.06
C ARG A 195 -4.38 -6.26 -2.69
N LEU A 196 -4.96 -5.37 -1.89
CA LEU A 196 -4.61 -5.25 -0.48
C LEU A 196 -5.19 -6.43 0.30
N THR A 197 -4.31 -7.30 0.80
CA THR A 197 -4.66 -8.42 1.67
C THR A 197 -4.80 -7.99 3.14
N ASN A 198 -4.15 -6.89 3.52
CA ASN A 198 -4.22 -6.29 4.84
C ASN A 198 -4.63 -4.82 4.74
N ILE A 199 -5.72 -4.46 5.41
CA ILE A 199 -6.19 -3.08 5.55
C ILE A 199 -5.84 -2.59 6.96
N PRO A 200 -5.01 -1.53 7.12
CA PRO A 200 -4.76 -0.94 8.43
C PRO A 200 -5.97 -0.13 8.91
N LEU A 201 -5.99 0.18 10.21
CA LEU A 201 -6.91 1.18 10.76
C LEU A 201 -6.44 2.58 10.36
N ALA A 202 -7.07 3.18 9.37
CA ALA A 202 -6.75 4.51 8.87
C ALA A 202 -7.46 5.59 9.69
N ARG A 203 -6.68 6.43 10.38
CA ARG A 203 -7.19 7.53 11.24
C ARG A 203 -6.91 8.92 10.69
N SER A 204 -6.00 9.06 9.73
CA SER A 204 -5.72 10.34 9.09
C SER A 204 -6.66 10.58 7.92
N ASP A 205 -7.00 11.84 7.65
CA ASP A 205 -7.86 12.23 6.53
C ASP A 205 -7.35 11.65 5.19
N SER A 206 -6.04 11.78 4.92
CA SER A 206 -5.42 11.22 3.71
C SER A 206 -5.48 9.69 3.66
N GLY A 207 -5.38 9.02 4.81
CA GLY A 207 -5.50 7.56 4.89
C GLY A 207 -6.94 7.10 4.65
N GLN A 208 -7.92 7.81 5.21
CA GLN A 208 -9.35 7.57 4.99
C GLN A 208 -9.76 7.83 3.54
N GLU A 209 -9.28 8.90 2.93
CA GLU A 209 -9.51 9.20 1.51
C GLU A 209 -8.97 8.08 0.62
N THR A 210 -7.73 7.64 0.88
CA THR A 210 -7.11 6.53 0.16
C THR A 210 -7.93 5.24 0.33
N LEU A 211 -8.30 4.92 1.57
CA LEU A 211 -9.05 3.71 1.87
C LEU A 211 -10.43 3.74 1.21
N HIS A 212 -11.12 4.88 1.23
CA HIS A 212 -12.39 5.05 0.53
C HIS A 212 -12.25 4.74 -0.97
N LEU A 213 -11.20 5.24 -1.63
CA LEU A 213 -10.94 4.92 -3.04
C LEU A 213 -10.60 3.45 -3.29
N VAL A 214 -9.81 2.81 -2.41
CA VAL A 214 -9.50 1.38 -2.46
C VAL A 214 -10.78 0.55 -2.40
N VAL A 215 -11.66 0.85 -1.44
CA VAL A 215 -12.91 0.14 -1.23
C VAL A 215 -13.85 0.37 -2.41
N GLN A 216 -14.00 1.63 -2.84
CA GLN A 216 -14.82 1.99 -3.98
C GLN A 216 -14.35 1.30 -5.28
N LYS A 217 -13.06 1.03 -5.43
CA LYS A 217 -12.52 0.33 -6.60
C LYS A 217 -12.36 -1.19 -6.42
N LYS A 218 -12.80 -1.76 -5.28
CA LYS A 218 -12.66 -3.19 -4.93
C LYS A 218 -11.22 -3.71 -5.01
N LEU A 219 -10.26 -2.91 -4.55
CA LEU A 219 -8.82 -3.21 -4.61
C LEU A 219 -8.28 -3.91 -3.36
N TRP A 220 -9.14 -4.64 -2.65
CA TRP A 220 -8.84 -5.30 -1.38
C TRP A 220 -9.41 -6.72 -1.37
N THR A 221 -8.85 -7.58 -0.54
CA THR A 221 -9.31 -8.97 -0.38
C THR A 221 -10.26 -9.06 0.80
N TYR A 222 -11.40 -9.71 0.59
CA TYR A 222 -12.38 -9.90 1.65
C TYR A 222 -11.79 -10.71 2.81
N SER A 223 -11.93 -10.18 4.03
CA SER A 223 -11.71 -10.89 5.29
C SER A 223 -12.47 -10.14 6.38
N THR A 224 -12.83 -10.83 7.46
CA THR A 224 -13.51 -10.21 8.61
C THR A 224 -12.70 -9.05 9.18
N LEU A 225 -11.37 -9.21 9.29
CA LEU A 225 -10.48 -8.16 9.78
C LEU A 225 -10.44 -6.94 8.85
N ASN A 226 -10.35 -7.16 7.53
CA ASN A 226 -10.34 -6.06 6.57
C ASN A 226 -11.67 -5.32 6.57
N LEU A 227 -12.78 -6.04 6.57
CA LEU A 227 -14.12 -5.45 6.63
C LEU A 227 -14.31 -4.61 7.90
N GLN A 228 -13.87 -5.14 9.05
CA GLN A 228 -13.91 -4.44 10.32
C GLN A 228 -13.07 -3.16 10.29
N ASN A 229 -11.82 -3.25 9.79
CA ASN A 229 -10.93 -2.08 9.69
C ASN A 229 -11.47 -1.04 8.70
N ILE A 230 -12.09 -1.46 7.60
CA ILE A 230 -12.78 -0.54 6.67
C ILE A 230 -13.90 0.20 7.40
N CYS A 231 -14.77 -0.52 8.11
CA CYS A 231 -15.87 0.08 8.84
C CYS A 231 -15.38 1.08 9.88
N PHE A 232 -14.42 0.69 10.73
CA PHE A 232 -13.89 1.56 11.77
C PHE A 232 -13.11 2.76 11.24
N SER A 233 -12.43 2.61 10.11
CA SER A 233 -11.67 3.72 9.53
C SER A 233 -12.59 4.75 8.86
N LEU A 234 -13.70 4.32 8.26
CA LEU A 234 -14.57 5.17 7.46
C LEU A 234 -15.86 5.61 8.19
N SER A 235 -16.16 5.01 9.34
CA SER A 235 -17.27 5.45 10.21
C SER A 235 -16.91 6.73 10.97
N HIS A 236 -17.93 7.50 11.34
CA HIS A 236 -17.73 8.64 12.24
C HIS A 236 -17.25 8.19 13.63
N GLU A 237 -16.41 8.98 14.30
CA GLU A 237 -15.84 8.63 15.62
C GLU A 237 -16.90 8.27 16.69
N SER A 238 -18.11 8.83 16.59
CA SER A 238 -19.25 8.51 17.46
C SER A 238 -19.81 7.09 17.28
N GLU A 239 -19.55 6.45 16.15
CA GLU A 239 -20.02 5.10 15.80
C GLU A 239 -18.91 4.04 16.00
N ASN A 240 -17.68 4.49 16.26
CA ASN A 240 -16.45 3.70 16.27
C ASN A 240 -16.24 2.92 17.59
N ASN A 241 -17.29 2.26 18.07
CA ASN A 241 -17.19 1.27 19.15
C ASN A 241 -17.16 -0.13 18.52
N SER A 242 -16.24 -0.99 18.97
CA SER A 242 -16.16 -2.39 18.53
C SER A 242 -17.48 -3.14 18.69
N ASP A 243 -18.27 -2.75 19.70
CA ASP A 243 -19.61 -3.29 19.91
C ASP A 243 -20.59 -2.93 18.80
N THR A 244 -20.45 -1.76 18.15
CA THR A 244 -21.36 -1.33 17.07
C THR A 244 -21.24 -2.24 15.87
N PHE A 245 -20.02 -2.51 15.39
CA PHE A 245 -19.82 -3.41 14.25
C PHE A 245 -20.24 -4.84 14.57
N ARG A 246 -19.96 -5.33 15.79
CA ARG A 246 -20.40 -6.67 16.20
C ARG A 246 -21.92 -6.79 16.21
N LYS A 247 -22.63 -5.81 16.79
CA LYS A 247 -24.09 -5.86 16.94
C LYS A 247 -24.83 -5.52 15.67
N LYS A 248 -24.32 -4.58 14.87
CA LYS A 248 -25.00 -4.02 13.69
C LYS A 248 -24.09 -3.87 12.46
N PRO A 249 -23.46 -4.96 12.00
CA PRO A 249 -22.52 -4.92 10.88
C PRO A 249 -23.17 -4.42 9.58
N VAL A 250 -24.39 -4.83 9.26
CA VAL A 250 -25.07 -4.47 8.00
C VAL A 250 -25.48 -3.01 8.01
N ALA A 251 -26.08 -2.52 9.10
CA ALA A 251 -26.42 -1.12 9.25
C ALA A 251 -25.19 -0.22 9.16
N LEU A 252 -24.06 -0.62 9.76
CA LEU A 252 -22.81 0.13 9.67
C LEU A 252 -22.27 0.15 8.23
N ILE A 253 -22.25 -0.98 7.52
CA ILE A 253 -21.83 -1.01 6.11
C ILE A 253 -22.68 -0.06 5.26
N LYS A 254 -24.01 -0.08 5.45
CA LYS A 254 -24.95 0.81 4.75
C LYS A 254 -24.76 2.29 5.12
N SER A 255 -24.40 2.61 6.37
CA SER A 255 -24.20 3.99 6.82
C SER A 255 -23.00 4.67 6.13
N LEU A 256 -21.99 3.90 5.72
CA LEU A 256 -20.82 4.39 4.98
C LEU A 256 -21.18 4.90 3.58
N ARG A 257 -22.32 4.48 3.01
CA ARG A 257 -22.79 4.90 1.68
C ARG A 257 -21.77 4.65 0.56
N ILE A 258 -21.10 3.50 0.60
CA ILE A 258 -20.14 3.05 -0.42
C ILE A 258 -20.75 1.85 -1.17
N PRO A 259 -21.42 2.05 -2.33
CA PRO A 259 -22.17 0.97 -3.00
C PRO A 259 -21.30 -0.24 -3.36
N ASN A 260 -20.02 -0.01 -3.69
CA ASN A 260 -19.10 -1.09 -4.04
C ASN A 260 -18.61 -1.88 -2.83
N LEU A 261 -18.67 -1.32 -1.62
CA LEU A 261 -18.45 -2.08 -0.39
C LEU A 261 -19.58 -3.09 -0.19
N GLU A 262 -20.83 -2.62 -0.20
CA GLU A 262 -22.02 -3.47 -0.08
C GLU A 262 -21.98 -4.60 -1.12
N LYS A 263 -21.79 -4.25 -2.39
CA LYS A 263 -21.72 -5.23 -3.47
C LYS A 263 -20.61 -6.26 -3.25
N TYR A 264 -19.45 -5.85 -2.76
CA TYR A 264 -18.33 -6.78 -2.53
C TYR A 264 -18.57 -7.69 -1.32
N VAL A 265 -19.27 -7.22 -0.28
CA VAL A 265 -19.73 -8.05 0.82
C VAL A 265 -20.74 -9.09 0.32
N TYR A 266 -21.71 -8.70 -0.53
CA TYR A 266 -22.66 -9.65 -1.14
C TYR A 266 -21.99 -10.66 -2.07
N GLU A 267 -20.92 -10.29 -2.77
CA GLU A 267 -20.11 -11.23 -3.56
C GLU A 267 -19.35 -12.24 -2.67
N ASN A 268 -19.21 -11.97 -1.37
CA ASN A 268 -18.58 -12.84 -0.37
C ASN A 268 -19.56 -13.19 0.78
N ILE A 269 -20.85 -13.32 0.45
CA ILE A 269 -21.92 -13.40 1.44
C ILE A 269 -21.77 -14.59 2.38
N SER A 270 -21.28 -15.74 1.90
CA SER A 270 -21.10 -16.95 2.71
C SER A 270 -20.13 -16.73 3.87
N SER A 271 -18.97 -16.13 3.59
CA SER A 271 -18.00 -15.76 4.62
C SER A 271 -18.55 -14.67 5.54
N PHE A 272 -19.26 -13.68 4.99
CA PHE A 272 -19.91 -12.65 5.80
C PHE A 272 -20.94 -13.23 6.77
N ILE A 273 -21.78 -14.16 6.32
CA ILE A 273 -22.79 -14.81 7.16
C ILE A 273 -22.09 -15.53 8.30
N ARG A 274 -21.18 -16.45 7.96
CA ARG A 274 -20.56 -17.37 8.91
C ARG A 274 -19.67 -16.69 9.94
N ASP A 275 -18.95 -15.64 9.52
CA ASP A 275 -17.93 -15.03 10.38
C ASP A 275 -18.42 -13.73 11.06
N VAL A 276 -19.48 -13.10 10.55
CA VAL A 276 -19.93 -11.76 11.00
C VAL A 276 -21.41 -11.73 11.34
N PHE A 277 -22.29 -12.01 10.38
CA PHE A 277 -23.73 -11.76 10.54
C PHE A 277 -24.38 -12.61 11.63
N ILE A 278 -23.99 -13.89 11.77
CA ILE A 278 -24.56 -14.78 12.81
C ILE A 278 -24.35 -14.29 14.24
N HIS A 279 -23.37 -13.40 14.45
CA HIS A 279 -23.04 -12.83 15.76
C HIS A 279 -23.71 -11.47 16.00
N SER A 280 -24.49 -10.98 15.04
CA SER A 280 -25.17 -9.69 15.09
C SER A 280 -26.50 -9.76 15.86
N GLU A 281 -27.04 -8.57 16.17
CA GLU A 281 -28.37 -8.37 16.74
C GLU A 281 -29.37 -7.88 15.67
N GLU A 282 -29.05 -8.05 14.37
CA GLU A 282 -29.85 -7.57 13.22
C GLU A 282 -30.86 -8.62 12.72
N ASN A 283 -31.62 -9.19 13.65
CA ASN A 283 -32.57 -10.27 13.37
C ASN A 283 -33.63 -9.90 12.32
N ASP A 284 -33.99 -8.61 12.26
CA ASP A 284 -34.97 -8.07 11.32
C ASP A 284 -34.55 -8.25 9.85
N LEU A 285 -33.24 -8.43 9.59
CA LEU A 285 -32.68 -8.61 8.25
C LEU A 285 -32.61 -10.08 7.81
N ILE A 286 -32.85 -11.04 8.72
CA ILE A 286 -32.76 -12.46 8.40
C ILE A 286 -33.64 -12.86 7.20
N PRO A 287 -34.91 -12.40 7.08
CA PRO A 287 -35.71 -12.70 5.89
C PRO A 287 -35.06 -12.24 4.58
N ASP A 288 -34.45 -11.05 4.57
CA ASP A 288 -33.78 -10.49 3.38
C ASP A 288 -32.59 -11.36 2.95
N PHE A 289 -31.81 -11.86 3.91
CA PHE A 289 -30.69 -12.76 3.64
C PHE A 289 -31.17 -14.13 3.16
N LEU A 290 -32.19 -14.71 3.80
CA LEU A 290 -32.76 -15.99 3.40
C LEU A 290 -33.35 -15.93 1.97
N ASN A 291 -33.93 -14.79 1.59
CA ASN A 291 -34.47 -14.54 0.26
C ASN A 291 -33.41 -14.18 -0.79
N SER A 292 -32.17 -13.86 -0.38
CA SER A 292 -31.11 -13.47 -1.29
C SER A 292 -30.72 -14.60 -2.23
N THR A 293 -30.55 -14.31 -3.51
CA THR A 293 -30.05 -15.27 -4.51
C THR A 293 -28.58 -15.65 -4.32
N PHE A 294 -27.84 -14.87 -3.53
CA PHE A 294 -26.43 -15.13 -3.24
C PHE A 294 -26.23 -16.10 -2.07
N VAL A 295 -27.26 -16.32 -1.26
CA VAL A 295 -27.20 -17.22 -0.09
C VAL A 295 -27.62 -18.62 -0.55
N ASP A 296 -26.74 -19.59 -0.40
CA ASP A 296 -27.02 -20.98 -0.72
C ASP A 296 -27.82 -21.67 0.40
N TRP A 297 -28.11 -22.96 0.20
CA TRP A 297 -28.85 -23.76 1.16
C TRP A 297 -28.08 -23.93 2.48
N ASP A 298 -26.77 -24.17 2.42
CA ASP A 298 -25.94 -24.43 3.59
C ASP A 298 -25.85 -23.21 4.49
N ASP A 299 -25.66 -22.03 3.91
CA ASP A 299 -25.65 -20.77 4.64
C ASP A 299 -27.03 -20.44 5.23
N ALA A 300 -28.11 -20.67 4.48
CA ALA A 300 -29.48 -20.47 4.97
C ALA A 300 -29.82 -21.39 6.15
N LYS A 301 -29.43 -22.67 6.04
CA LYS A 301 -29.55 -23.64 7.13
C LYS A 301 -28.73 -23.22 8.34
N TYR A 302 -27.47 -22.86 8.13
CA TYR A 302 -26.57 -22.45 9.20
C TYR A 302 -27.09 -21.22 9.96
N MET A 303 -27.64 -20.23 9.24
CA MET A 303 -28.30 -19.08 9.84
C MET A 303 -29.49 -19.48 10.71
N THR A 304 -30.36 -20.36 10.19
CA THR A 304 -31.56 -20.81 10.88
C THR A 304 -31.23 -21.58 12.17
N GLU A 305 -30.17 -22.38 12.15
CA GLU A 305 -29.73 -23.17 13.31
C GLU A 305 -28.93 -22.34 14.33
N SER A 306 -28.20 -21.31 13.88
CA SER A 306 -27.25 -20.57 14.73
C SER A 306 -27.81 -19.28 15.34
N MET A 307 -28.83 -18.68 14.72
CA MET A 307 -29.41 -17.41 15.17
C MET A 307 -30.76 -17.63 15.88
N SER A 308 -31.02 -16.86 16.92
CA SER A 308 -32.32 -16.86 17.61
C SER A 308 -33.17 -15.68 17.14
N PHE A 309 -34.21 -15.97 16.37
CA PHE A 309 -35.13 -14.97 15.82
C PHE A 309 -36.56 -15.50 15.74
N VAL A 310 -37.52 -14.59 15.54
CA VAL A 310 -38.94 -14.92 15.38
C VAL A 310 -39.43 -14.32 14.07
N LEU A 311 -40.12 -15.12 13.27
CA LEU A 311 -40.82 -14.67 12.07
C LEU A 311 -42.31 -14.54 12.38
N GLU A 312 -42.86 -13.35 12.16
CA GLU A 312 -44.31 -13.15 12.29
C GLU A 312 -45.10 -13.86 11.18
N ASP A 313 -44.49 -13.98 9.99
CA ASP A 313 -45.08 -14.63 8.82
C ASP A 313 -44.00 -15.37 8.00
N VAL A 314 -44.09 -16.70 7.96
CA VAL A 314 -43.16 -17.57 7.21
C VAL A 314 -43.31 -17.39 5.69
N SER A 315 -44.45 -16.89 5.21
CA SER A 315 -44.68 -16.65 3.78
C SER A 315 -43.80 -15.54 3.19
N VAL A 316 -43.18 -14.71 4.05
CA VAL A 316 -42.22 -13.68 3.65
C VAL A 316 -40.91 -14.31 3.11
N ILE A 317 -40.67 -15.60 3.40
CA ILE A 317 -39.47 -16.31 2.97
C ILE A 317 -39.77 -17.15 1.72
N LEU A 318 -38.90 -17.09 0.72
CA LEU A 318 -38.91 -17.95 -0.44
C LEU A 318 -38.33 -19.32 -0.06
N ASN A 319 -39.12 -20.38 -0.25
CA ASN A 319 -38.67 -21.72 0.07
C ASN A 319 -37.46 -22.11 -0.80
N LYS A 320 -36.36 -22.47 -0.16
CA LYS A 320 -35.18 -23.05 -0.80
C LYS A 320 -35.15 -24.55 -0.55
N GLU A 321 -34.77 -25.31 -1.55
CA GLU A 321 -34.65 -26.77 -1.48
C GLU A 321 -33.18 -27.18 -1.52
N ASN A 322 -32.82 -28.21 -0.76
CA ASN A 322 -31.51 -28.83 -0.87
C ASN A 322 -31.40 -29.56 -2.22
N THR A 323 -30.54 -29.08 -3.11
CA THR A 323 -30.40 -29.65 -4.46
C THR A 323 -29.33 -30.74 -4.57
N GLU A 324 -28.55 -30.99 -3.51
CA GLU A 324 -27.43 -31.95 -3.53
C GLU A 324 -27.83 -33.39 -3.17
N THR A 325 -29.04 -33.61 -2.64
CA THR A 325 -29.52 -34.95 -2.26
C THR A 325 -30.39 -35.56 -3.36
N THR A 326 -29.84 -36.56 -4.08
CA THR A 326 -30.60 -37.42 -5.00
C THR A 326 -31.59 -38.37 -4.29
N GLU A 327 -31.69 -38.30 -2.97
CA GLU A 327 -32.67 -39.04 -2.19
C GLU A 327 -33.83 -38.12 -1.82
N ILE A 328 -35.02 -38.48 -2.27
CA ILE A 328 -36.30 -37.81 -2.01
C ILE A 328 -36.60 -37.90 -0.50
N SER A 329 -36.00 -37.02 0.29
CA SER A 329 -36.40 -36.71 1.65
C SER A 329 -37.35 -35.51 1.59
N TYR A 330 -38.62 -35.72 1.92
CA TYR A 330 -39.65 -34.68 1.96
C TYR A 330 -39.42 -33.61 3.05
N ASP A 331 -38.33 -33.70 3.82
CA ASP A 331 -38.06 -32.91 5.03
C ASP A 331 -36.90 -31.91 4.89
N GLN A 332 -36.36 -31.67 3.69
CA GLN A 332 -35.18 -30.80 3.49
C GLN A 332 -35.50 -29.52 2.70
N ASN A 333 -36.42 -28.70 3.21
CA ASN A 333 -36.70 -27.38 2.66
C ASN A 333 -36.72 -26.32 3.77
N LEU A 334 -36.59 -25.04 3.41
CA LEU A 334 -36.34 -23.99 4.38
C LEU A 334 -37.52 -23.85 5.37
N TYR A 335 -38.73 -24.12 4.90
CA TYR A 335 -39.93 -24.12 5.74
C TYR A 335 -39.95 -25.25 6.78
N SER A 336 -39.45 -26.45 6.46
CA SER A 336 -39.36 -27.53 7.45
C SER A 336 -38.34 -27.21 8.54
N LEU A 337 -37.22 -26.57 8.18
CA LEU A 337 -36.23 -26.09 9.15
C LEU A 337 -36.82 -25.02 10.08
N LEU A 338 -37.44 -23.99 9.52
CA LEU A 338 -38.04 -22.88 10.28
C LEU A 338 -39.20 -23.32 11.19
N GLY A 339 -39.88 -24.42 10.88
CA GLY A 339 -40.92 -25.00 11.73
C GLY A 339 -40.38 -25.87 12.87
N SER A 340 -39.08 -26.18 12.88
CA SER A 340 -38.42 -27.08 13.83
C SER A 340 -37.46 -26.38 14.80
N SER A 341 -36.99 -25.19 14.44
CA SER A 341 -36.24 -24.22 15.26
C SER A 341 -37.19 -23.34 16.08
#